data_AF-A0AA39JE79-F1
#
_entry.id   AF-A0AA39JE79-F1
#
_cell.length_a   1.000
_cell.length_b   1.000
_cell.length_c   1.000
_cell.angle_alpha   90.00
_cell.angle_beta   90.00
_cell.angle_gamma   90.00
#
_symmetry.space_group_name_H-M   'P 1'
#
loop_
_entity.id
_entity.type
_entity.pdbx_description
1 polymer ?
#
loop_
_entity_poly.entity_id
_entity_poly.type
_entity_poly.pdbx_seq_one_letter_code
_entity_poly.pdbx_strand_id
1 'polypeptide(L)'
;LSVESFLRKVFTLLWDEHFCEWMKDESILSNSQNGFQHGFQSLNNPFILRYAIETALDARKPLYIVLPDLTNAFPSTNHSSL
;
A
#
# COMPACT_ATOMS: atom_id res chain seq x y z
N LEU A 1 10.25 -3.13 28.92
CA LEU A 1 10.10 -2.08 27.89
C LEU A 1 10.60 -0.77 28.48
N SER A 2 11.55 -0.09 27.83
CA SER A 2 11.99 1.24 28.27
C SER A 2 10.93 2.29 27.94
N VAL A 3 10.75 3.30 28.81
CA VAL A 3 9.83 4.43 28.62
C VAL A 3 10.15 5.17 27.31
N GLU A 4 11.43 5.28 26.96
CA GLU A 4 11.89 5.91 25.72
C GLU A 4 11.35 5.20 24.47
N SER A 5 11.35 3.86 24.46
CA SER A 5 10.80 3.06 23.35
C SER A 5 9.28 3.18 23.25
N PHE A 6 8.60 3.26 24.40
CA PHE A 6 7.17 3.49 24.46
C PHE A 6 6.78 4.86 23.91
N LEU A 7 7.43 5.94 24.40
CA LEU A 7 7.18 7.30 23.95
C LEU A 7 7.48 7.46 22.45
N ARG A 8 8.58 6.87 21.97
CA ARG A 8 8.90 6.88 20.54
C ARG A 8 7.79 6.23 19.71
N LYS A 9 7.29 5.07 20.14
CA LYS A 9 6.22 4.37 19.43
C LYS A 9 4.92 5.17 19.42
N VAL A 10 4.55 5.78 20.55
CA VAL A 10 3.36 6.65 20.63
C VAL A 10 3.50 7.85 19.69
N PHE A 11 4.65 8.51 19.70
CA PHE A 11 4.92 9.63 18.80
C PHE A 11 4.82 9.21 17.32
N THR A 12 5.43 8.08 16.95
CA THR A 12 5.32 7.54 15.58
C THR A 12 3.87 7.27 15.18
N LEU A 13 3.04 6.71 16.07
CA LEU A 13 1.63 6.42 15.79
C LEU A 13 0.80 7.70 15.58
N LEU A 14 1.01 8.73 16.40
CA LEU A 14 0.32 10.01 16.24
C LEU A 14 0.65 10.67 14.90
N TRP A 15 1.91 10.59 14.49
CA TRP A 15 2.37 11.15 13.22
C TRP A 15 1.86 10.34 12.02
N ASP A 16 1.82 9.01 12.14
CA ASP A 16 1.27 8.09 11.13
C ASP A 16 -0.21 8.36 10.87
N GLU A 17 -1.02 8.50 11.93
CA GLU A 17 -2.45 8.80 11.82
C GLU A 17 -2.69 10.14 11.11
N HIS A 18 -1.99 11.19 11.55
CA HIS A 18 -2.13 12.52 10.95
C HIS A 18 -1.74 12.54 9.46
N PHE A 19 -0.62 11.90 9.11
CA PHE A 19 -0.21 11.81 7.70
C PHE A 19 -1.18 10.99 6.85
N CYS A 20 -1.74 9.91 7.40
CA CYS A 20 -2.71 9.10 6.69
C CYS A 20 -4.00 9.87 6.38
N GLU A 21 -4.46 10.72 7.30
CA GLU A 21 -5.60 11.61 7.05
C GLU A 21 -5.26 12.65 5.99
N TRP A 22 -4.14 13.36 6.15
CA TRP A 22 -3.69 14.38 5.19
C TRP A 22 -3.52 13.82 3.77
N MET A 23 -2.89 12.64 3.62
CA MET A 23 -2.71 12.00 2.31
C MET A 23 -4.04 11.61 1.63
N LYS A 24 -5.07 11.30 2.42
CA LYS A 24 -6.42 11.02 1.90
C LYS A 24 -7.11 12.30 1.45
N ASP A 25 -7.05 13.35 2.27
CA ASP A 25 -7.69 14.64 1.98
C ASP A 25 -7.10 15.26 0.70
N GLU A 26 -5.78 15.18 0.52
CA GLU A 26 -5.08 15.67 -0.67
C GLU A 26 -5.12 14.67 -1.85
N SER A 27 -5.80 13.53 -1.70
CA SER A 27 -5.89 12.49 -2.74
C SER A 27 -4.53 12.02 -3.29
N ILE A 28 -3.50 11.99 -2.44
CA ILE A 28 -2.13 11.58 -2.80
C ILE A 28 -2.08 10.09 -3.11
N LEU A 29 -2.84 9.28 -2.36
CA LEU A 29 -2.89 7.83 -2.54
C LEU A 29 -3.89 7.46 -3.65
N SER A 30 -3.40 6.76 -4.67
CA SER A 30 -4.27 6.21 -5.72
C SER A 30 -5.20 5.13 -5.17
N ASN A 31 -6.43 5.08 -5.68
CA ASN A 31 -7.39 4.00 -5.41
C ASN A 31 -6.88 2.59 -5.81
N SER A 32 -5.82 2.51 -6.62
CA SER A 32 -5.16 1.25 -6.96
C SER A 32 -4.18 0.76 -5.90
N GLN A 33 -3.81 1.59 -4.91
CA GLN A 33 -2.88 1.23 -3.85
C GLN A 33 -3.63 0.60 -2.68
N ASN A 34 -3.54 -0.73 -2.55
CA ASN A 34 -4.24 -1.46 -1.50
C ASN A 34 -3.40 -1.64 -0.21
N GLY A 35 -2.06 -1.62 -0.33
CA GLY A 35 -1.17 -1.93 0.78
C GLY A 35 -1.16 -0.85 1.87
N PHE A 36 -1.19 -1.27 3.14
CA PHE A 36 -1.13 -0.40 4.33
C PHE A 36 -2.21 0.68 4.44
N GLN A 37 -3.24 0.64 3.59
CA GLN A 37 -4.31 1.62 3.59
C GLN A 37 -5.53 1.12 4.37
N HIS A 38 -6.00 1.93 5.31
CA HIS A 38 -7.20 1.62 6.07
C HIS A 38 -8.41 1.44 5.14
N GLY A 39 -9.19 0.38 5.38
CA GLY A 39 -10.36 0.02 4.57
C GLY A 39 -10.08 -0.90 3.38
N PHE A 40 -8.80 -1.08 3.00
CA PHE A 40 -8.42 -2.05 1.98
C PHE A 40 -7.93 -3.35 2.63
N GLN A 41 -8.42 -4.47 2.09
CA GLN A 41 -8.09 -5.80 2.60
C GLN A 41 -7.18 -6.52 1.62
N SER A 42 -6.32 -7.40 2.14
CA SER A 42 -5.40 -8.22 1.33
C SER A 42 -6.12 -9.05 0.26
N LEU A 43 -7.40 -9.37 0.46
CA LEU A 43 -8.23 -10.11 -0.48
C LEU A 43 -8.68 -9.29 -1.70
N ASN A 44 -8.71 -7.96 -1.60
CA ASN A 44 -9.15 -7.09 -2.70
C ASN A 44 -8.31 -7.32 -3.97
N ASN A 45 -6.99 -7.43 -3.82
CA ASN A 45 -6.07 -7.66 -4.93
C ASN A 45 -6.31 -9.00 -5.66
N PRO A 46 -6.36 -10.17 -4.97
CA PRO A 46 -6.77 -11.43 -5.58
C PRO A 46 -8.14 -11.41 -6.24
N PHE A 47 -9.13 -10.73 -5.66
CA PHE A 47 -10.46 -10.60 -6.27
C PHE A 47 -10.40 -9.84 -7.59
N ILE A 48 -9.71 -8.70 -7.62
CA ILE A 48 -9.51 -7.91 -8.85
C ILE A 48 -8.78 -8.75 -9.91
N LEU A 49 -7.73 -9.46 -9.51
CA LEU A 49 -6.97 -10.33 -10.42
C LEU A 49 -7.84 -11.46 -10.98
N ARG A 50 -8.63 -12.12 -10.13
CA ARG A 50 -9.57 -13.16 -10.56
C ARG A 50 -10.57 -12.62 -11.58
N TYR A 51 -11.17 -11.48 -11.31
CA TYR A 51 -12.11 -10.85 -12.23
C TYR A 51 -11.47 -10.50 -13.57
N ALA A 52 -10.23 -9.99 -13.57
CA ALA A 52 -9.48 -9.73 -14.79
C ALA A 52 -9.21 -11.01 -15.60
N ILE A 53 -8.88 -12.12 -14.93
CA ILE A 53 -8.70 -13.44 -15.57
C ILE A 53 -10.02 -13.92 -16.20
N GLU A 54 -11.11 -13.89 -15.44
CA GLU A 54 -12.45 -14.30 -15.93
C GLU A 54 -12.86 -13.47 -17.16
N THR A 55 -12.67 -12.14 -17.11
CA THR A 55 -12.97 -11.23 -18.22
C THR A 55 -12.14 -11.54 -19.48
N ALA A 56 -10.85 -11.85 -19.32
CA ALA A 56 -9.98 -12.16 -20.45
C ALA A 56 -10.34 -13.50 -21.11
N LEU A 57 -10.72 -14.50 -20.29
CA LEU A 57 -11.20 -15.80 -20.76
C LEU A 57 -12.49 -15.64 -21.59
N ASP A 58 -13.46 -14.88 -21.08
CA ASP A 58 -14.73 -14.61 -21.78
C ASP A 58 -14.50 -13.88 -23.11
N ALA A 59 -13.56 -12.93 -23.13
CA ALA A 59 -13.19 -12.19 -24.33
C ALA A 59 -12.29 -12.99 -25.31
N ARG A 60 -11.84 -14.20 -24.93
CA ARG A 60 -10.83 -15.00 -25.65
C ARG A 60 -9.56 -14.21 -25.99
N LYS A 61 -9.14 -13.32 -25.09
CA LYS A 61 -7.92 -12.52 -25.24
C LYS A 61 -6.88 -12.95 -24.20
N PRO A 62 -5.58 -12.91 -24.55
CA PRO A 62 -4.54 -13.16 -23.57
C PRO A 62 -4.51 -12.04 -22.52
N LEU A 63 -4.32 -12.41 -21.26
CA LEU A 63 -4.02 -11.50 -20.16
C LEU A 63 -2.53 -11.60 -19.83
N TYR A 64 -1.81 -10.49 -19.92
CA TYR A 64 -0.40 -10.41 -19.53
C TYR A 64 -0.30 -9.69 -18.19
N ILE A 65 0.42 -10.29 -17.24
CA ILE A 65 0.56 -9.77 -15.86
C ILE A 65 2.04 -9.58 -15.57
N VAL A 66 2.36 -8.46 -14.95
CA VAL A 66 3.68 -8.19 -14.38
C VAL A 66 3.52 -8.06 -12.87
N LEU A 67 4.35 -8.79 -12.12
CA LEU A 67 4.42 -8.73 -10.66
C LEU A 67 5.75 -8.12 -10.27
N PRO A 68 5.89 -6.78 -10.31
CA PRO A 68 7.12 -6.13 -9.91
C PRO A 68 7.26 -6.22 -8.38
N ASP A 69 8.50 -6.45 -7.93
CA ASP A 69 8.86 -6.37 -6.51
C ASP A 69 10.10 -5.48 -6.35
N LEU A 70 10.17 -4.78 -5.23
CA LEU A 70 11.26 -3.85 -4.92
C LEU A 70 12.20 -4.49 -3.90
N THR A 71 13.40 -4.86 -4.34
CA THR A 71 14.44 -5.37 -3.45
C THR A 71 14.84 -4.30 -2.44
N ASN A 72 14.78 -4.63 -1.15
CA ASN A 72 15.15 -3.72 -0.05
C ASN A 72 14.35 -2.40 -0.04
N ALA A 73 13.04 -2.43 -0.33
CA ALA A 73 12.20 -1.24 -0.40
C ALA A 73 12.35 -0.28 0.79
N PHE A 74 12.31 -0.77 2.04
CA PHE A 74 12.45 0.11 3.21
C PHE A 74 13.90 0.63 3.39
N PRO A 75 14.95 -0.23 3.47
CA PRO A 75 16.31 0.25 3.72
C PRO A 75 16.89 1.12 2.60
N SER A 76 16.39 0.98 1.36
CA SER A 76 16.88 1.73 0.20
C SER A 76 16.20 3.09 0.00
N THR A 77 15.32 3.51 0.91
CA THR A 77 14.65 4.80 0.83
C THR A 77 15.66 5.94 0.89
N ASN A 78 15.66 6.81 -0.12
CA ASN A 78 16.57 7.96 -0.15
C ASN A 78 16.07 9.07 0.78
N HIS A 79 16.75 9.25 1.91
CA HIS A 79 16.44 10.30 2.88
C HIS A 79 16.67 11.72 2.37
N SER A 80 17.53 11.93 1.37
CA SER A 80 17.78 13.28 0.82
C SER A 80 16.65 13.79 -0.09
N SER A 81 15.75 12.89 -0.51
CA SER A 81 14.58 13.23 -1.34
C SER A 81 13.27 13.28 -0.55
N LEU A 82 13.33 13.10 0.77
CA LEU A 82 12.22 13.24 1.72
C LEU A 82 12.28 14.61 2.38
#